data_AF-A0A0L0BK50-F1
#
_entry.id   AF-A0A0L0BK50-F1
#
_cell.length_a   1.000
_cell.length_b   1.000
_cell.length_c   1.000
_cell.angle_alpha   90.00
_cell.angle_beta   90.00
_cell.angle_gamma   90.00
#
_symmetry.space_group_name_H-M   'P 1'
#
loop_
_entity.id
_entity.type
_entity.pdbx_description
1 polymer ?
#
loop_
_entity_poly.entity_id
_entity_poly.type
_entity_poly.pdbx_seq_one_letter_code
_entity_poly.pdbx_strand_id
1 'polypeptide(L)'
;MRSRSARRMDGAPPVPDRGGLVPLLVIRVLTVLVAVVLGALVWEGSAWILVPVVLASAAAVLPSIGLVALSLLLLVVSYAVNVPPGPVLLGFLAGIHALFVLYLLLLPLPLHGWISHTALREIALSYLRIQALAQPVAIVSLLLGGMPPSLPLVLAGVGAFSAWALWTVLGSSGRGPRGKAHPRANGRRPPGASN
;
A
#
# COMPACT_ATOMS: atom_id res chain seq x y z
N MET A 1 -1.00 42.68 47.42
CA MET A 1 -2.02 41.75 46.88
C MET A 1 -2.04 41.88 45.37
N ARG A 2 -1.45 40.93 44.64
CA ARG A 2 -1.44 40.90 43.16
C ARG A 2 -2.50 39.90 42.71
N SER A 3 -3.56 40.43 42.10
CA SER A 3 -4.61 39.69 41.40
C SER A 3 -3.99 38.82 40.31
N ARG A 4 -3.96 37.51 40.54
CA ARG A 4 -3.63 36.51 39.51
C ARG A 4 -4.74 36.52 38.47
N SER A 5 -4.46 37.10 37.31
CA SER A 5 -5.29 36.99 36.12
C SER A 5 -5.52 35.51 35.80
N ALA A 6 -6.75 35.07 36.03
CA ALA A 6 -7.25 33.80 35.53
C ALA A 6 -7.25 33.85 34.01
N ARG A 7 -6.16 33.36 33.42
CA ARG A 7 -6.06 33.10 31.99
C ARG A 7 -7.09 32.02 31.68
N ARG A 8 -8.24 32.42 31.13
CA ARG A 8 -9.20 31.50 30.51
C ARG A 8 -8.39 30.62 29.55
N MET A 9 -8.26 29.35 29.89
CA MET A 9 -7.87 28.32 28.95
C MET A 9 -9.07 28.18 28.03
N ASP A 10 -9.02 28.91 26.91
CA ASP A 10 -9.98 28.75 25.84
C ASP A 10 -10.11 27.26 25.52
N GLY A 11 -11.34 26.76 25.62
CA GLY A 11 -11.67 25.36 25.47
C GLY A 11 -11.26 24.89 24.08
N ALA A 12 -10.09 24.25 24.01
CA ALA A 12 -9.78 23.39 22.88
C ALA A 12 -10.92 22.37 22.78
N PRO A 13 -11.59 22.24 21.62
CA PRO A 13 -12.67 21.28 21.46
C PRO A 13 -12.15 19.89 21.86
N PRO A 14 -12.88 19.14 22.70
CA PRO A 14 -12.38 17.91 23.32
C PRO A 14 -12.14 16.76 22.32
N VAL A 15 -12.47 16.95 21.04
CA VAL A 15 -12.25 15.97 19.98
C VAL A 15 -11.76 16.74 18.74
N PRO A 16 -10.56 16.45 18.23
CA PRO A 16 -10.11 16.95 16.93
C PRO A 16 -11.14 16.60 15.87
N ASP A 17 -11.43 17.56 14.99
CA ASP A 17 -12.38 17.41 13.90
C ASP A 17 -12.10 16.11 13.12
N ARG A 18 -13.06 15.17 13.11
CA ARG A 18 -12.86 13.83 12.50
C ARG A 18 -12.92 13.85 10.98
N GLY A 19 -13.09 15.03 10.37
CA GLY A 19 -13.07 15.22 8.93
C GLY A 19 -11.76 14.72 8.32
N GLY A 20 -11.83 13.65 7.54
CA GLY A 20 -10.67 13.05 6.88
C GLY A 20 -10.00 11.89 7.62
N LEU A 21 -10.61 11.38 8.69
CA LEU A 21 -10.20 10.14 9.35
C LEU A 21 -11.11 8.98 8.93
N VAL A 22 -10.51 7.82 8.65
CA VAL A 22 -11.21 6.58 8.29
C VAL A 22 -11.12 5.60 9.47
N PRO A 23 -12.23 5.02 9.94
CA PRO A 23 -12.20 4.02 11.01
C PRO A 23 -11.42 2.78 10.56
N LEU A 24 -10.59 2.22 11.44
CA LEU A 24 -9.88 0.96 11.14
C LEU A 24 -10.85 -0.22 10.90
N LEU A 25 -12.07 -0.16 11.43
CA LEU A 25 -13.12 -1.14 11.11
C LEU A 25 -13.39 -1.20 9.60
N VAL A 26 -13.41 -0.05 8.91
CA VAL A 26 -13.60 0.00 7.44
C VAL A 26 -12.45 -0.71 6.73
N ILE A 27 -11.22 -0.53 7.19
CA ILE A 27 -10.04 -1.19 6.63
C ILE A 27 -10.11 -2.71 6.86
N ARG A 28 -10.50 -3.15 8.06
CA ARG A 28 -10.68 -4.58 8.36
C ARG A 28 -11.76 -5.22 7.49
N VAL A 29 -12.91 -4.56 7.33
CA VAL A 29 -13.99 -5.01 6.43
C VAL A 29 -13.51 -5.08 4.99
N LEU A 30 -12.74 -4.08 4.52
CA LEU A 30 -12.15 -4.10 3.20
C LEU A 30 -11.19 -5.28 3.01
N THR A 31 -10.34 -5.59 4.00
CA THR A 31 -9.45 -6.76 3.96
C THR A 31 -10.23 -8.06 3.84
N VAL A 32 -11.31 -8.23 4.62
CA VAL A 32 -12.20 -9.39 4.53
C VAL A 32 -12.83 -9.48 3.13
N LEU A 33 -13.33 -8.35 2.61
CA LEU A 33 -13.95 -8.32 1.28
C LEU A 33 -12.98 -8.72 0.18
N VAL A 34 -11.73 -8.23 0.23
CA VAL A 34 -10.68 -8.63 -0.73
C VAL A 34 -10.38 -10.12 -0.62
N ALA A 35 -10.28 -10.67 0.59
CA ALA A 35 -10.08 -12.10 0.79
C ALA A 35 -11.22 -12.94 0.22
N VAL A 36 -12.47 -12.52 0.42
CA VAL A 36 -13.66 -13.19 -0.12
C VAL A 36 -13.67 -13.13 -1.64
N VAL A 37 -13.36 -11.98 -2.25
CA VAL A 37 -13.26 -11.85 -3.71
C VAL A 37 -12.18 -12.78 -4.27
N LEU A 38 -11.01 -12.83 -3.64
CA LEU A 38 -9.94 -13.75 -4.02
C LEU A 38 -10.36 -15.23 -3.89
N GLY A 39 -11.04 -15.58 -2.81
CA GLY A 39 -11.60 -16.91 -2.60
C GLY A 39 -12.64 -17.27 -3.67
N ALA A 40 -13.54 -16.34 -4.00
CA ALA A 40 -14.55 -16.53 -5.02
C ALA A 40 -13.95 -16.74 -6.42
N LEU A 41 -12.83 -16.06 -6.73
CA LEU A 41 -12.12 -16.24 -8.00
C LEU A 41 -11.51 -17.64 -8.17
N VAL A 42 -11.17 -18.31 -7.07
CA VAL A 42 -10.62 -19.67 -7.10
C VAL A 42 -11.70 -20.73 -6.80
N TRP A 43 -12.95 -20.32 -6.60
CA TRP A 43 -14.07 -21.16 -6.20
C TRP A 43 -14.55 -22.07 -7.33
N GLU A 44 -13.99 -23.28 -7.38
CA GLU A 44 -14.42 -24.37 -8.27
C GLU A 44 -15.43 -25.31 -7.57
N GLY A 45 -16.30 -24.76 -6.72
CA GLY A 45 -17.25 -25.55 -5.90
C GLY A 45 -16.63 -26.28 -4.71
N SER A 46 -15.33 -26.07 -4.46
CA SER A 46 -14.59 -26.74 -3.38
C SER A 46 -14.73 -26.01 -2.04
N ALA A 47 -15.34 -26.67 -1.06
CA ALA A 47 -15.47 -26.16 0.30
C ALA A 47 -14.11 -25.89 0.98
N TRP A 48 -13.02 -26.48 0.50
CA TRP A 48 -11.67 -26.23 1.03
C TRP A 48 -11.22 -24.78 0.90
N ILE A 49 -11.79 -24.02 -0.03
CA ILE A 49 -11.49 -22.60 -0.24
C ILE A 49 -12.06 -21.73 0.89
N LEU A 50 -13.02 -22.24 1.66
CA LEU A 50 -13.49 -21.56 2.86
C LEU A 50 -12.38 -21.43 3.90
N VAL A 51 -11.45 -22.38 3.98
CA VAL A 51 -10.34 -22.36 4.95
C VAL A 51 -9.45 -21.12 4.80
N PRO A 52 -8.85 -20.84 3.63
CA PRO A 52 -8.06 -19.61 3.43
C PRO A 52 -8.87 -18.35 3.66
N VAL A 53 -10.15 -18.30 3.24
CA VAL A 53 -11.00 -17.11 3.39
C VAL A 53 -11.34 -16.85 4.86
N VAL A 54 -11.65 -17.89 5.63
CA VAL A 54 -11.92 -17.80 7.08
C VAL A 54 -10.65 -17.39 7.82
N LEU A 55 -9.50 -17.99 7.50
CA LEU A 55 -8.22 -17.61 8.11
C LEU A 55 -7.84 -16.16 7.78
N ALA A 56 -8.07 -15.73 6.54
CA ALA A 56 -7.85 -14.35 6.14
C ALA A 56 -8.77 -13.39 6.91
N SER A 57 -10.04 -13.76 7.06
CA SER A 57 -11.02 -12.98 7.84
C SER A 57 -10.62 -12.91 9.32
N ALA A 58 -10.15 -14.02 9.89
CA ALA A 58 -9.63 -14.07 11.25
C ALA A 58 -8.38 -13.19 11.40
N ALA A 59 -7.46 -13.20 10.43
CA ALA A 59 -6.27 -12.34 10.42
C ALA A 59 -6.63 -10.84 10.36
N ALA A 60 -7.76 -10.49 9.73
CA ALA A 60 -8.26 -9.11 9.71
C ALA A 60 -8.80 -8.66 11.08
N VAL A 61 -9.18 -9.57 11.98
CA VAL A 61 -9.66 -9.26 13.34
C VAL A 61 -8.56 -9.41 14.39
N LEU A 62 -7.79 -10.48 14.30
CA LEU A 62 -6.68 -10.85 15.18
C LEU A 62 -5.38 -10.83 14.36
N PRO A 63 -4.79 -9.65 14.13
CA PRO A 63 -3.62 -9.54 13.28
C PRO A 63 -2.44 -10.28 13.91
N SER A 64 -2.02 -11.36 13.26
CA SER A 64 -0.88 -12.19 13.63
C SER A 64 -0.07 -12.49 12.38
N ILE A 65 1.25 -12.37 12.48
CA ILE A 65 2.15 -12.67 11.35
C ILE A 65 1.92 -14.09 10.84
N GLY A 66 1.70 -15.06 11.75
CA GLY A 66 1.44 -16.45 11.40
C GLY A 66 0.12 -16.64 10.65
N LEU A 67 -0.97 -16.01 11.11
CA LEU A 67 -2.27 -16.10 10.43
C LEU A 67 -2.25 -15.43 9.06
N VAL A 68 -1.58 -14.28 8.95
CA VAL A 68 -1.38 -13.57 7.69
C VAL A 68 -0.62 -14.44 6.71
N ALA A 69 0.56 -14.94 7.10
CA ALA A 69 1.39 -15.78 6.24
C ALA A 69 0.67 -17.06 5.82
N LEU A 70 0.00 -17.75 6.76
CA LEU A 70 -0.77 -18.95 6.47
C LEU A 70 -1.93 -18.67 5.50
N SER A 71 -2.70 -17.60 5.71
CA SER A 71 -3.81 -17.25 4.83
C SER A 71 -3.36 -16.93 3.40
N LEU A 72 -2.27 -16.17 3.25
CA LEU A 72 -1.69 -15.84 1.94
C LEU A 72 -1.17 -17.10 1.24
N LEU A 73 -0.45 -17.96 1.97
CA LEU A 73 0.05 -19.23 1.43
C LEU A 73 -1.10 -20.12 0.94
N LEU A 74 -2.15 -20.28 1.76
CA LEU A 74 -3.30 -21.11 1.40
C LEU A 74 -4.07 -20.54 0.20
N LEU A 75 -4.21 -19.22 0.07
CA LEU A 75 -4.81 -18.61 -1.11
C LEU A 75 -3.98 -18.88 -2.37
N VAL A 76 -2.65 -18.72 -2.29
CA VAL A 76 -1.74 -19.00 -3.42
C VAL A 76 -1.81 -20.47 -3.83
N VAL A 77 -1.77 -21.40 -2.87
CA VAL A 77 -1.92 -22.84 -3.13
C VAL A 77 -3.30 -23.14 -3.72
N SER A 78 -4.36 -22.52 -3.21
CA SER A 78 -5.72 -22.72 -3.74
C SER A 78 -5.81 -22.28 -5.20
N TYR A 79 -5.23 -21.13 -5.55
CA TYR A 79 -5.14 -20.70 -6.94
C TYR A 79 -4.38 -21.71 -7.79
N ALA A 80 -3.17 -22.10 -7.36
CA ALA A 80 -2.30 -22.98 -8.13
C ALA A 80 -2.93 -24.35 -8.43
N VAL A 81 -3.77 -24.86 -7.53
CA VAL A 81 -4.44 -26.17 -7.68
C VAL A 81 -5.75 -26.07 -8.47
N ASN A 82 -6.48 -24.97 -8.37
CA ASN A 82 -7.84 -24.89 -8.91
C ASN A 82 -7.95 -24.08 -10.21
N VAL A 83 -7.04 -23.14 -10.46
CA VAL A 83 -7.17 -22.20 -11.58
C VAL A 83 -6.06 -22.41 -12.60
N PRO A 84 -6.38 -22.72 -13.87
CA PRO A 84 -5.37 -22.84 -14.91
C PRO A 84 -4.63 -21.51 -15.12
N PRO A 85 -3.37 -21.54 -15.59
CA PRO A 85 -2.63 -20.33 -15.89
C PRO A 85 -3.36 -19.52 -16.98
N GLY A 86 -3.52 -18.22 -16.75
CA GLY A 86 -4.29 -17.35 -17.63
C GLY A 86 -4.32 -15.90 -17.15
N PRO A 87 -5.09 -15.02 -17.82
CA PRO A 87 -5.14 -13.59 -17.50
C PRO A 87 -5.68 -13.29 -16.09
N VAL A 88 -6.47 -14.21 -15.52
CA VAL A 88 -6.98 -14.12 -14.14
C VAL A 88 -5.84 -14.09 -13.11
N LEU A 89 -4.67 -14.68 -13.43
CA LEU A 89 -3.49 -14.67 -12.57
C LEU A 89 -3.06 -13.26 -12.21
N LEU A 90 -3.12 -12.32 -13.16
CA LEU A 90 -2.68 -10.94 -12.96
C LEU A 90 -3.52 -10.22 -11.91
N GLY A 91 -4.84 -10.39 -12.00
CA GLY A 91 -5.81 -9.87 -11.03
C GLY A 91 -5.66 -10.55 -9.66
N PHE A 92 -5.44 -11.86 -9.66
CA PHE A 92 -5.24 -12.62 -8.43
C PHE A 92 -3.95 -12.18 -7.68
N LEU A 93 -2.82 -12.07 -8.38
CA LEU A 93 -1.57 -11.55 -7.82
C LEU A 93 -1.73 -10.12 -7.30
N ALA A 94 -2.45 -9.27 -8.04
CA ALA A 94 -2.76 -7.93 -7.58
C ALA A 94 -3.52 -7.97 -6.25
N GLY A 95 -4.59 -8.76 -6.17
CA GLY A 95 -5.39 -8.90 -4.97
C GLY A 95 -4.61 -9.50 -3.79
N ILE A 96 -3.75 -10.51 -4.02
CA ILE A 96 -2.87 -11.07 -2.97
C ILE A 96 -1.92 -10.00 -2.43
N HIS A 97 -1.32 -9.19 -3.30
CA HIS A 97 -0.46 -8.09 -2.86
C HIS A 97 -1.25 -7.01 -2.12
N ALA A 98 -2.48 -6.69 -2.56
CA ALA A 98 -3.36 -5.77 -1.84
C ALA A 98 -3.68 -6.30 -0.44
N LEU A 99 -3.99 -7.60 -0.32
CA LEU A 99 -4.24 -8.27 0.95
C LEU A 99 -3.02 -8.20 1.87
N PHE A 100 -1.83 -8.45 1.33
CA PHE A 100 -0.56 -8.33 2.05
C PHE A 100 -0.33 -6.90 2.59
N VAL A 101 -0.51 -5.88 1.75
CA VAL A 101 -0.36 -4.46 2.16
C VAL A 101 -1.38 -4.10 3.25
N LEU A 102 -2.63 -4.53 3.11
CA LEU A 102 -3.67 -4.32 4.12
C LEU A 102 -3.33 -5.01 5.44
N TYR A 103 -2.76 -6.21 5.41
CA TYR A 103 -2.30 -6.88 6.62
C TYR A 103 -1.12 -6.18 7.28
N LEU A 104 -0.11 -5.77 6.51
CA LEU A 104 1.00 -4.99 7.06
C LEU A 104 0.51 -3.70 7.71
N LEU A 105 -0.51 -3.07 7.14
CA LEU A 105 -1.14 -1.90 7.74
C LEU A 105 -1.85 -2.24 9.06
N LEU A 106 -2.57 -3.38 9.13
CA LEU A 106 -3.33 -3.78 10.32
C LEU A 106 -2.47 -4.36 11.45
N LEU A 107 -1.27 -4.89 11.13
CA LEU A 107 -0.41 -5.60 12.08
C LEU A 107 0.06 -4.75 13.27
N PRO A 108 0.54 -3.51 13.07
CA PRO A 108 0.96 -2.65 14.19
C PRO A 108 -0.20 -1.86 14.81
N LEU A 109 -1.41 -1.92 14.24
CA LEU A 109 -2.50 -1.03 14.62
C LEU A 109 -3.45 -1.64 15.65
N PRO A 110 -3.96 -0.84 16.59
CA PRO A 110 -4.96 -1.31 17.56
C PRO A 110 -6.25 -1.75 16.85
N LEU A 111 -7.07 -2.55 17.56
CA LEU A 111 -8.36 -3.00 17.05
C LEU A 111 -9.30 -1.84 16.70
N HIS A 112 -9.30 -0.82 17.55
CA HIS A 112 -10.09 0.38 17.43
C HIS A 112 -9.16 1.58 17.24
N GLY A 113 -9.37 2.31 16.15
CA GLY A 113 -8.55 3.46 15.82
C GLY A 113 -8.98 4.10 14.51
N TRP A 114 -8.24 5.13 14.12
CA TRP A 114 -8.51 5.93 12.94
C TRP A 114 -7.22 6.09 12.14
N ILE A 115 -7.32 6.05 10.81
CA ILE A 115 -6.23 6.34 9.90
C ILE A 115 -6.59 7.55 9.04
N SER A 116 -5.63 8.44 8.77
CA SER A 116 -5.90 9.59 7.92
C SER A 116 -6.14 9.16 6.47
N HIS A 117 -7.09 9.81 5.81
CA HIS A 117 -7.36 9.58 4.39
C HIS A 117 -6.13 9.88 3.53
N THR A 118 -5.31 10.86 3.92
CA THR A 118 -4.05 11.17 3.23
C THR A 118 -3.07 10.00 3.30
N ALA A 119 -2.90 9.36 4.47
CA ALA A 119 -2.04 8.18 4.60
C ALA A 119 -2.56 7.01 3.75
N LEU A 120 -3.87 6.76 3.76
CA LEU A 120 -4.48 5.75 2.89
C LEU A 120 -4.24 6.04 1.41
N ARG A 121 -4.36 7.31 0.99
CA ARG A 121 -4.11 7.72 -0.39
C ARG A 121 -2.64 7.49 -0.78
N GLU A 122 -1.70 7.82 0.09
CA GLU A 122 -0.27 7.58 -0.15
C GLU A 122 0.04 6.08 -0.27
N ILE A 123 -0.54 5.26 0.61
CA ILE A 123 -0.44 3.79 0.54
C ILE A 123 -1.02 3.28 -0.78
N ALA A 124 -2.22 3.73 -1.16
CA ALA A 124 -2.86 3.31 -2.40
C ALA A 124 -2.04 3.70 -3.64
N LEU A 125 -1.47 4.92 -3.66
CA LEU A 125 -0.59 5.36 -4.74
C LEU A 125 0.71 4.55 -4.79
N SER A 126 1.30 4.22 -3.64
CA SER A 126 2.47 3.34 -3.54
C SER A 126 2.16 1.95 -4.08
N TYR A 127 1.03 1.37 -3.67
CA TYR A 127 0.54 0.09 -4.17
C TYR A 127 0.38 0.09 -5.69
N LEU A 128 -0.27 1.11 -6.27
CA LEU A 128 -0.45 1.21 -7.72
C LEU A 128 0.88 1.34 -8.47
N ARG A 129 1.85 2.08 -7.91
CA ARG A 129 3.21 2.16 -8.48
C ARG A 129 3.90 0.80 -8.48
N ILE A 130 3.83 0.08 -7.36
CA ILE A 130 4.42 -1.27 -7.28
C ILE A 130 3.72 -2.20 -8.26
N GLN A 131 2.39 -2.14 -8.40
CA GLN A 131 1.66 -2.93 -9.39
C GLN A 131 2.08 -2.60 -10.82
N ALA A 132 2.26 -1.33 -11.16
CA ALA A 132 2.76 -0.94 -12.48
C ALA A 132 4.15 -1.53 -12.78
N LEU A 133 4.97 -1.78 -11.75
CA LEU A 133 6.25 -2.47 -11.86
C LEU A 133 6.14 -4.00 -11.89
N ALA A 134 5.27 -4.57 -11.07
CA ALA A 134 5.13 -6.01 -10.89
C ALA A 134 4.33 -6.69 -12.01
N GLN A 135 3.31 -6.02 -12.56
CA GLN A 135 2.43 -6.61 -13.57
C GLN A 135 3.16 -7.00 -14.86
N PRO A 136 4.08 -6.18 -15.42
CA PRO A 136 4.91 -6.60 -16.54
C PRO A 136 5.73 -7.87 -16.25
N VAL A 137 6.26 -8.01 -15.04
CA VAL A 137 7.00 -9.22 -14.62
C VAL A 137 6.07 -10.43 -14.62
N ALA A 138 4.87 -10.30 -14.07
CA ALA A 138 3.88 -11.38 -14.07
C ALA A 138 3.45 -11.78 -15.49
N ILE A 139 3.30 -10.82 -16.41
CA ILE A 139 3.03 -11.10 -17.83
C ILE A 139 4.19 -11.88 -18.45
N VAL A 140 5.43 -11.46 -18.22
CA VAL A 140 6.61 -12.20 -18.70
C VAL A 140 6.62 -13.61 -18.12
N SER A 141 6.36 -13.79 -16.83
CA SER A 141 6.26 -15.12 -16.21
C SER A 141 5.18 -15.99 -16.85
N LEU A 142 4.01 -15.43 -17.19
CA LEU A 142 2.98 -16.17 -17.92
C LEU A 142 3.44 -16.61 -19.31
N LEU A 143 4.11 -15.72 -20.07
CA LEU A 143 4.64 -16.03 -21.39
C LEU A 143 5.75 -17.10 -21.33
N LEU A 144 6.53 -17.12 -20.25
CA LEU A 144 7.61 -18.06 -20.02
C LEU A 144 7.17 -19.39 -19.40
N GLY A 145 5.95 -19.47 -18.84
CA GLY A 145 5.48 -20.63 -18.06
C GLY A 145 5.41 -21.94 -18.83
N GLY A 146 5.45 -21.91 -20.18
CA GLY A 146 5.53 -23.09 -21.04
C GLY A 146 6.93 -23.49 -21.48
N MET A 147 7.97 -22.72 -21.09
CA MET A 147 9.35 -22.99 -21.49
C MET A 147 10.09 -23.85 -20.45
N PRO A 148 10.99 -24.75 -20.89
CA PRO A 148 11.85 -25.46 -19.97
C PRO A 148 12.71 -24.47 -19.16
N PRO A 149 12.98 -24.75 -17.87
CA PRO A 149 13.76 -23.87 -17.02
C PRO A 149 15.16 -23.66 -17.63
N SER A 150 15.51 -22.40 -17.89
CA SER A 150 16.80 -22.03 -18.49
C SER A 150 17.48 -20.92 -17.69
N LEU A 151 18.61 -21.25 -17.09
CA LEU A 151 19.40 -20.33 -16.26
C LEU A 151 19.80 -19.02 -17.00
N PRO A 152 20.22 -19.05 -18.29
CA PRO A 152 20.56 -17.83 -19.01
C PRO A 152 19.38 -16.86 -19.16
N LEU A 153 18.18 -17.41 -19.37
CA LEU A 153 16.96 -16.63 -19.53
C LEU A 153 16.54 -15.95 -18.22
N VAL A 154 16.68 -16.66 -17.09
CA VAL A 154 16.46 -16.10 -15.76
C VAL A 154 17.41 -14.94 -15.49
N LEU A 155 18.71 -15.12 -15.76
CA LEU A 155 19.71 -14.06 -15.55
C LEU A 155 19.45 -12.85 -16.44
N ALA A 156 19.11 -13.06 -17.71
CA ALA A 156 18.76 -11.98 -18.63
C ALA A 156 17.50 -11.21 -18.18
N GLY A 157 16.47 -11.93 -17.73
CA GLY A 157 15.23 -11.33 -17.21
C GLY A 157 15.48 -10.50 -15.94
N VAL A 158 16.24 -11.03 -14.98
CA VAL A 158 16.62 -10.31 -13.75
C VAL A 158 17.45 -9.07 -14.08
N GLY A 159 18.39 -9.17 -15.02
CA GLY A 159 19.20 -8.04 -15.47
C GLY A 159 18.36 -6.93 -16.10
N ALA A 160 17.48 -7.27 -17.04
CA ALA A 160 16.59 -6.33 -17.70
C ALA A 160 15.62 -5.65 -16.71
N PHE A 161 15.03 -6.42 -15.80
CA PHE A 161 14.14 -5.89 -14.76
C PHE A 161 14.89 -4.96 -13.80
N SER A 162 16.08 -5.34 -13.35
CA SER A 162 16.89 -4.53 -12.43
C SER A 162 17.30 -3.20 -13.08
N ALA A 163 17.72 -3.23 -14.36
CA ALA A 163 18.07 -2.03 -15.11
C ALA A 163 16.86 -1.10 -15.29
N TRP A 164 15.68 -1.65 -15.59
CA TRP A 164 14.45 -0.89 -15.70
C TRP A 164 14.00 -0.30 -14.35
N ALA A 165 14.03 -1.08 -13.28
CA ALA A 165 13.70 -0.61 -11.94
C ALA A 165 14.64 0.53 -11.50
N LEU A 166 15.96 0.37 -11.69
CA LEU A 166 16.95 1.42 -11.47
C LEU A 166 16.64 2.68 -12.27
N TRP A 167 16.28 2.54 -13.55
CA TRP A 167 15.90 3.68 -14.39
C TRP A 167 14.67 4.42 -13.87
N THR A 168 13.63 3.72 -13.40
CA THR A 168 12.43 4.37 -12.85
C THR A 168 12.72 5.10 -11.53
N VAL A 169 13.58 4.55 -10.67
CA VAL A 169 13.97 5.17 -9.40
C VAL A 169 14.87 6.38 -9.66
N LEU A 170 15.93 6.22 -10.46
CA LEU A 170 16.91 7.28 -10.75
C LEU A 170 16.34 8.40 -11.62
N GLY A 171 15.46 8.07 -12.58
CA GLY A 171 14.79 9.05 -13.45
C GLY A 171 13.84 9.98 -12.68
N SER A 172 13.34 9.56 -11.52
CA SER A 172 12.47 10.38 -10.67
C SER A 172 13.25 11.45 -9.87
N SER A 173 14.52 11.20 -9.55
CA SER A 173 15.39 12.11 -8.80
C SER A 173 15.84 13.34 -9.62
N GLY A 174 15.70 13.31 -10.95
CA GLY A 174 16.08 14.41 -11.84
C GLY A 174 15.05 15.56 -11.94
N ARG A 175 13.83 15.38 -11.43
CA ARG A 175 12.82 16.46 -11.33
C ARG A 175 12.84 17.06 -9.93
N GLY A 176 13.96 17.69 -9.57
CA GLY A 176 13.97 18.60 -8.44
C GLY A 176 12.89 19.68 -8.64
N PRO A 177 12.17 20.10 -7.58
CA PRO A 177 11.24 21.22 -7.67
C PRO A 177 12.06 22.40 -8.19
N ARG A 178 11.80 22.77 -9.44
CA ARG A 178 12.37 23.95 -10.10
C ARG A 178 12.01 25.11 -9.18
N GLY A 179 12.97 25.47 -8.32
CA GLY A 179 12.76 26.46 -7.28
C GLY A 179 12.17 27.67 -7.97
N LYS A 180 10.92 28.00 -7.62
CA LYS A 180 10.39 29.31 -7.96
C LYS A 180 11.35 30.27 -7.27
N ALA A 181 12.26 30.83 -8.05
CA ALA A 181 13.21 31.81 -7.60
C ALA A 181 12.38 32.90 -6.92
N HIS A 182 12.44 32.95 -5.59
CA HIS A 182 11.83 34.03 -4.86
C HIS A 182 12.56 35.29 -5.35
N PRO A 183 11.87 36.27 -5.96
CA PRO A 183 12.52 37.52 -6.30
C PRO A 183 12.98 38.11 -4.98
N ARG A 184 14.30 38.14 -4.74
CA ARG A 184 14.88 38.93 -3.67
C ARG A 184 14.45 40.36 -3.95
N ALA A 185 13.53 40.85 -3.14
CA ALA A 185 13.19 42.27 -3.05
C ALA A 185 14.45 43.01 -2.57
N ASN A 186 15.31 43.32 -3.52
CA ASN A 186 16.49 44.14 -3.36
C ASN A 186 16.01 45.58 -3.53
N GLY A 187 15.81 46.30 -2.43
CA GLY A 187 15.48 47.71 -2.53
C GLY A 187 14.84 48.30 -1.28
N ARG A 188 15.68 48.74 -0.34
CA ARG A 188 15.71 50.15 0.09
C ARG A 188 16.91 50.41 0.99
N ARG A 189 17.85 51.18 0.45
CA ARG A 189 18.93 51.86 1.18
C ARG A 189 18.33 52.86 2.18
N PRO A 190 19.03 53.15 3.29
CA PRO A 190 18.69 54.24 4.19
C PRO A 190 19.16 55.59 3.61
N PRO A 191 18.36 56.66 3.71
CA PRO A 191 18.85 58.03 3.63
C PRO A 191 18.69 58.69 5.01
N GLY A 192 19.78 59.23 5.54
CA GLY A 192 19.73 60.01 6.78
C GLY A 192 21.09 60.29 7.37
N ALA A 193 21.91 61.02 6.62
CA ALA A 193 23.05 61.76 7.15
C ALA A 193 22.63 63.21 7.47
N SER A 194 23.42 63.86 8.34
CA SER A 194 23.43 65.29 8.76
C SER A 194 22.27 65.77 9.65
N ASN A 195 22.46 66.50 10.75
CA ASN A 195 23.63 67.20 11.33
C ASN A 195 23.79 66.88 12.82
#